data_AF-A0A522T8V1-F1
#
_entry.id   AF-A0A522T8V1-F1
#
_cell.length_a   1.000
_cell.length_b   1.000
_cell.length_c   1.000
_cell.angle_alpha   90.00
_cell.angle_beta   90.00
_cell.angle_gamma   90.00
#
_symmetry.space_group_name_H-M   'P 1'
#
loop_
_entity.id
_entity.type
_entity.pdbx_description
1 polymer ?
#
loop_
_entity_poly.entity_id
_entity_poly.type
_entity_poly.pdbx_seq_one_letter_code
_entity_poly.pdbx_strand_id
1 'polypeptide(L)'
;MSRHRDIELMAAGWDRRFEADVSRVNELVEMYTEMGYEVTTSEIVPDDFGPDCAGCAIAASCNRYVVIYTRTPIAKVAENAN
;
A
#
# COMPACT_ATOMS: atom_id res chain seq x y z
N MET A 1 8.81 -13.62 4.27
CA MET A 1 9.45 -12.29 4.31
C MET A 1 8.52 -11.15 3.86
N SER A 2 7.19 -11.20 4.02
CA SER A 2 6.37 -10.05 3.59
C SER A 2 6.31 -8.87 4.54
N ARG A 3 6.32 -9.11 5.85
CA ARG A 3 6.36 -8.03 6.86
C ARG A 3 7.58 -7.11 6.67
N HIS A 4 8.61 -7.59 5.97
CA HIS A 4 9.80 -6.83 5.64
C HIS A 4 9.49 -5.66 4.70
N ARG A 5 8.62 -5.87 3.70
CA ARG A 5 8.31 -4.85 2.70
C ARG A 5 7.49 -3.70 3.29
N ASP A 6 6.54 -4.00 4.15
CA ASP A 6 5.80 -2.99 4.91
C ASP A 6 6.77 -2.15 5.78
N ILE A 7 7.72 -2.80 6.45
CA ILE A 7 8.74 -2.11 7.26
C ILE A 7 9.64 -1.22 6.39
N GLU A 8 10.09 -1.71 5.23
CA GLU A 8 10.93 -0.93 4.30
C GLU A 8 10.20 0.30 3.76
N LEU A 9 8.94 0.15 3.35
CA LEU A 9 8.11 1.24 2.84
C LEU A 9 7.85 2.28 3.94
N MET A 10 7.47 1.85 5.14
CA MET A 10 7.29 2.75 6.28
C MET A 10 8.59 3.48 6.64
N ALA A 11 9.73 2.79 6.63
CA ALA A 11 11.04 3.41 6.87
C ALA A 11 11.43 4.42 5.78
N ALA A 12 10.96 4.24 4.54
CA ALA A 12 11.13 5.18 3.43
C ALA A 12 10.09 6.34 3.44
N GLY A 13 9.29 6.45 4.50
CA GLY A 13 8.32 7.53 4.71
C GLY A 13 6.99 7.31 3.99
N TRP A 14 6.66 6.08 3.62
CA TRP A 14 5.35 5.74 3.07
C TRP A 14 4.36 5.38 4.17
N ASP A 15 3.17 5.99 4.12
CA ASP A 15 2.05 5.63 4.96
C ASP A 15 1.23 4.52 4.31
N ARG A 16 1.08 3.39 5.02
CA ARG A 16 0.16 2.31 4.64
C ARG A 16 -1.29 2.80 4.73
N ARG A 17 -2.07 2.62 3.67
CA ARG A 17 -3.49 2.98 3.63
C ARG A 17 -4.40 1.76 3.83
N PHE A 18 -4.61 0.96 2.80
CA PHE A 18 -5.53 -0.18 2.83
C PHE A 18 -5.26 -1.15 1.68
N GLU A 19 -5.77 -2.37 1.79
CA GLU A 19 -5.82 -3.36 0.71
C GLU A 19 -6.91 -2.99 -0.29
N ALA A 20 -6.56 -2.95 -1.58
CA ALA A 20 -7.47 -2.61 -2.67
C ALA A 20 -7.48 -3.72 -3.72
N ASP A 21 -8.66 -3.97 -4.30
CA ASP A 21 -8.79 -4.86 -5.45
C ASP A 21 -7.97 -4.29 -6.63
N VAL A 22 -7.18 -5.13 -7.29
CA VAL A 22 -6.28 -4.76 -8.39
C VAL A 22 -7.01 -4.04 -9.52
N SER A 23 -8.29 -4.36 -9.75
CA SER A 23 -9.13 -3.70 -10.77
C SER A 23 -9.40 -2.23 -10.47
N ARG A 24 -9.26 -1.80 -9.20
CA ARG A 24 -9.51 -0.44 -8.73
C ARG A 24 -8.24 0.36 -8.46
N VAL A 25 -7.05 -0.25 -8.59
CA VAL A 25 -5.79 0.41 -8.25
C VAL A 25 -5.57 1.68 -9.06
N ASN A 26 -5.90 1.67 -10.36
CA ASN A 26 -5.72 2.85 -11.20
C ASN A 26 -6.59 4.03 -10.74
N GLU A 27 -7.87 3.78 -10.42
CA GLU A 27 -8.80 4.78 -9.87
C GLU A 27 -8.25 5.38 -8.58
N LEU A 28 -7.73 4.54 -7.68
CA LEU A 28 -7.21 4.98 -6.40
C LEU A 28 -5.89 5.76 -6.53
N VAL A 29 -5.00 5.32 -7.41
CA VAL A 29 -3.74 6.02 -7.71
C VAL A 29 -4.03 7.40 -8.29
N GLU A 30 -4.95 7.50 -9.25
CA GLU A 30 -5.37 8.77 -9.85
C GLU A 30 -5.93 9.71 -8.76
N MET A 31 -6.91 9.24 -7.99
CA MET A 31 -7.53 10.03 -6.91
C MET A 31 -6.49 10.58 -5.91
N TYR A 32 -5.58 9.73 -5.41
CA TYR A 32 -4.55 10.19 -4.46
C TYR A 32 -3.53 11.13 -5.10
N THR A 33 -3.19 10.91 -6.37
CA THR A 33 -2.29 11.79 -7.12
C THR A 33 -2.90 13.16 -7.35
N GLU A 34 -4.19 13.25 -7.67
CA GLU A 34 -4.93 14.51 -7.80
C GLU A 34 -5.02 15.29 -6.47
N MET A 35 -5.15 14.57 -5.35
CA MET A 35 -5.01 15.14 -4.01
C MET A 35 -3.57 15.55 -3.68
N GLY A 36 -2.61 15.32 -4.58
CA GLY A 36 -1.20 15.69 -4.48
C GLY A 36 -0.39 14.80 -3.55
N TYR A 37 -0.74 13.52 -3.43
CA TYR A 37 0.10 12.51 -2.79
C TYR A 37 0.95 11.79 -3.83
N GLU A 38 2.11 11.32 -3.41
CA GLU A 38 2.79 10.22 -4.11
C GLU A 38 2.11 8.91 -3.72
N VAL A 39 1.99 7.98 -4.66
CA VAL A 39 1.30 6.69 -4.44
C VAL A 39 2.20 5.55 -4.90
N THR A 40 2.25 4.48 -4.12
CA THR A 40 2.85 3.21 -4.54
C THR A 40 2.01 2.04 -4.04
N THR A 41 2.27 0.84 -4.55
CA THR A 41 1.55 -0.37 -4.16
C THR A 41 2.52 -1.49 -3.83
N SER A 42 2.09 -2.39 -2.94
CA SER A 42 2.78 -3.66 -2.71
C SER A 42 1.83 -4.81 -2.92
N GLU A 43 2.31 -5.84 -3.62
CA GLU A 43 1.65 -7.14 -3.68
C GLU A 43 1.51 -7.73 -2.27
N ILE A 44 0.39 -8.42 -2.08
CA ILE A 44 0.16 -9.29 -0.92
C ILE A 44 0.62 -10.68 -1.34
N VAL A 45 1.59 -11.25 -0.63
CA VAL A 45 2.12 -12.59 -0.93
C VAL A 45 1.86 -13.54 0.24
N PRO A 46 1.93 -14.87 0.06
CA PRO A 46 1.59 -15.83 1.11
C PRO A 46 2.31 -15.59 2.45
N ASP A 47 3.53 -15.08 2.39
CA ASP A 47 4.36 -14.74 3.55
C ASP A 47 3.82 -13.56 4.39
N ASP A 48 2.76 -12.87 3.94
CA ASP A 48 2.04 -11.83 4.69
C ASP A 48 1.13 -12.44 5.74
N PHE A 49 0.77 -13.70 5.56
CA PHE A 49 -0.15 -14.41 6.41
C PHE A 49 0.60 -15.21 7.46
N GLY A 50 0.04 -15.25 8.67
CA GLY A 50 0.52 -16.13 9.73
C GLY A 50 0.40 -17.61 9.33
N PRO A 51 1.15 -18.51 9.98
CA PRO A 51 1.17 -19.94 9.63
C PRO A 51 -0.20 -20.62 9.70
N ASP A 52 -1.13 -20.05 10.47
CA ASP A 52 -2.49 -20.56 10.66
C ASP A 52 -3.46 -20.14 9.53
N CYS A 53 -3.05 -19.22 8.66
CA CYS A 53 -3.83 -18.80 7.50
C CYS A 53 -3.41 -19.62 6.28
N ALA A 54 -4.13 -20.71 6.03
CA ALA A 54 -3.98 -21.52 4.82
C ALA A 54 -5.28 -21.57 4.01
N GLY A 55 -5.17 -21.50 2.68
CA GLY A 55 -6.28 -21.70 1.75
C GLY A 55 -7.06 -20.44 1.41
N CYS A 56 -7.98 -20.00 2.27
CA CYS A 56 -9.00 -19.00 1.90
C CYS A 56 -8.44 -17.58 1.76
N ALA A 57 -7.67 -17.11 2.75
CA ALA A 57 -7.10 -15.77 2.74
C ALA A 57 -6.04 -15.61 1.64
N ILE A 58 -5.14 -16.60 1.49
CA ILE A 58 -4.11 -16.58 0.44
C ILE A 58 -4.74 -16.62 -0.96
N ALA A 59 -5.71 -17.51 -1.20
CA ALA A 59 -6.34 -17.63 -2.53
C ALA A 59 -7.20 -16.41 -2.88
N ALA A 60 -7.87 -15.79 -1.90
CA ALA A 60 -8.69 -14.61 -2.13
C ALA A 60 -7.85 -13.32 -2.26
N SER A 61 -6.72 -13.23 -1.56
CA SER A 61 -5.96 -12.00 -1.43
C SER A 61 -4.79 -11.88 -2.41
N CYS A 62 -3.94 -12.91 -2.54
CA CYS A 62 -2.64 -12.75 -3.20
C CYS A 62 -2.70 -12.43 -4.69
N ASN A 63 -3.79 -12.80 -5.38
CA ASN A 63 -3.95 -12.53 -6.82
C ASN A 63 -4.89 -11.36 -7.14
N ARG A 64 -5.58 -10.83 -6.13
CA ARG A 64 -6.70 -9.90 -6.33
C ARG A 64 -6.51 -8.59 -5.61
N TYR A 65 -5.67 -8.54 -4.58
CA TYR A 65 -5.49 -7.36 -3.76
C TYR A 65 -4.03 -6.94 -3.66
N VAL A 66 -3.83 -5.63 -3.62
CA VAL A 66 -2.55 -5.00 -3.30
C VAL A 66 -2.75 -4.04 -2.13
N VAL A 67 -1.70 -3.74 -1.40
CA VAL A 67 -1.73 -2.69 -0.37
C VAL A 67 -1.38 -1.35 -1.02
N ILE A 68 -2.23 -0.34 -0.81
CA ILE A 68 -1.98 1.04 -1.23
C ILE A 68 -1.14 1.76 -0.18
N TYR A 69 -0.11 2.45 -0.64
CA TYR A 69 0.74 3.32 0.16
C TYR A 69 0.72 4.72 -0.41
N THR A 70 0.78 5.73 0.46
CA THR A 70 0.91 7.12 0.03
C THR A 70 2.01 7.83 0.79
N ARG A 71 2.58 8.87 0.20
CA ARG A 71 3.49 9.77 0.89
C ARG A 71 3.14 11.21 0.52
N THR A 72 3.19 12.11 1.48
CA THR A 72 3.08 13.54 1.20
C THR A 72 4.36 13.99 0.49
N PRO A 73 4.28 14.65 -0.67
CA PRO A 73 5.45 15.23 -1.31
C PRO A 73 6.13 16.21 -0.37
N ILE A 74 7.47 16.24 -0.38
CA ILE A 74 8.26 17.15 0.47
C ILE A 74 7.79 18.61 0.34
N ALA A 75 7.38 19.03 -0.86
CA ALA A 75 6.81 20.36 -1.12
C ALA A 75 5.53 20.64 -0.30
N LYS A 76 4.60 19.68 -0.22
CA LYS A 76 3.35 19.85 0.54
C LYS A 76 3.56 19.82 2.06
N VAL A 77 4.59 19.12 2.55
CA VAL A 77 4.93 19.13 3.98
C VAL A 77 5.44 20.51 4.41
N ALA A 78 6.21 21.17 3.56
CA ALA A 78 6.72 22.53 3.84
C ALA A 78 5.60 23.59 3.89
N GLU A 79 4.55 23.43 3.09
CA GLU A 79 3.40 24.35 3.05
C GLU A 79 2.52 24.28 4.32
N ASN A 80 2.41 23.11 4.96
CA ASN A 80 1.58 22.91 6.16
C ASN A 80 2.32 23.22 7.48
N ALA A 81 3.61 23.57 7.43
CA ALA A 81 4.45 23.83 8.60
C ALA A 81 4.56 25.33 8.96
N ASN A 82 3.77 26.19 8.33
CA ASN A 82 3.75 27.65 8.50
C ASN A 82 2.36 28.13 8.91
#